data_AF-A0A2T2WAR2-F1
#
_entry.id   AF-A0A2T2WAR2-F1
#
_cell.length_a   1.000
_cell.length_b   1.000
_cell.length_c   1.000
_cell.angle_alpha   90.00
_cell.angle_beta   90.00
_cell.angle_gamma   90.00
#
_symmetry.space_group_name_H-M   'P 1'
#
loop_
_entity.id
_entity.type
_entity.pdbx_description
1 polymer ?
#
loop_
_entity_poly.entity_id
_entity_poly.type
_entity_poly.pdbx_seq_one_letter_code
_entity_poly.pdbx_strand_id
1 'polypeptide(L)'
;MPRRPRESTDDQPVNPGNKPRVRFIFEPDRTSPNGITYFWLIHDTYNGKEKAATATRAFWLPFAYRHSGNYSEAELRDLAQQSIWQMESQIQHLREEFELGLARPDTTELVGATEAENLKTETISGSSLVQPVTVAAAADLLDEFTDAL
;
A
#
# COMPACT_ATOMS: atom_id res chain seq x y z
N MET A 1 50.92 -25.30 -14.14
CA MET A 1 50.64 -25.01 -12.71
C MET A 1 49.39 -25.79 -12.29
N PRO A 2 49.48 -26.80 -11.42
CA PRO A 2 48.31 -27.50 -10.91
C PRO A 2 47.58 -26.63 -9.87
N ARG A 3 46.25 -26.50 -9.98
CA ARG A 3 45.43 -25.76 -9.01
C ARG A 3 45.25 -26.61 -7.75
N ARG A 4 45.55 -26.04 -6.57
CA ARG A 4 45.23 -26.63 -5.26
C ARG A 4 43.71 -26.79 -5.08
N PRO A 5 43.24 -27.84 -4.38
CA PRO A 5 41.86 -27.92 -3.92
C PRO A 5 41.54 -26.77 -2.97
N ARG A 6 40.36 -26.17 -3.12
CA ARG A 6 39.80 -25.20 -2.17
C ARG A 6 39.38 -25.96 -0.91
N GLU A 7 39.98 -25.63 0.23
CA GLU A 7 39.46 -26.03 1.53
C GLU A 7 38.07 -25.42 1.72
N SER A 8 37.11 -26.29 2.04
CA SER A 8 35.74 -25.96 2.41
C SER A 8 35.73 -25.38 3.83
N THR A 9 35.77 -24.06 3.92
CA THR A 9 35.59 -23.32 5.18
C THR A 9 34.11 -23.06 5.40
N ASP A 10 33.34 -24.04 5.90
CA ASP A 10 31.96 -23.79 6.37
C ASP A 10 31.61 -24.51 7.67
N ASP A 11 32.61 -25.00 8.43
CA ASP A 11 32.46 -25.34 9.85
C ASP A 11 32.83 -24.13 10.72
N GLN A 12 32.05 -23.05 10.63
CA GLN A 12 32.07 -21.98 11.62
C GLN A 12 30.91 -22.17 12.62
N PRO A 13 31.17 -22.15 13.94
CA PRO A 13 30.14 -22.32 14.95
C PRO A 13 29.16 -21.15 14.91
N VAL A 14 27.87 -21.47 14.74
CA VAL A 14 26.76 -20.50 14.69
C VAL A 14 26.67 -19.79 16.04
N ASN A 15 27.04 -18.50 16.07
CA ASN A 15 26.82 -17.63 17.22
C ASN A 15 25.31 -17.52 17.52
N PRO A 16 24.82 -17.88 18.72
CA PRO A 16 23.39 -17.93 19.04
C PRO A 16 22.70 -16.54 19.10
N GLY A 17 23.45 -15.46 18.89
CA GLY A 17 22.94 -14.09 18.88
C GLY A 17 22.50 -13.55 17.51
N ASN A 18 22.79 -14.26 16.41
CA ASN A 18 22.56 -13.73 15.06
C ASN A 18 21.39 -14.46 14.39
N LYS A 19 20.16 -14.05 14.73
CA LYS A 19 18.98 -14.50 13.98
C LYS A 19 19.15 -14.11 12.50
N PRO A 20 18.91 -15.03 11.56
CA PRO A 20 18.99 -14.72 10.13
C PRO A 20 18.04 -13.56 9.81
N ARG A 21 18.54 -12.54 9.10
CA ARG A 21 17.77 -11.35 8.72
C ARG A 21 17.40 -11.44 7.25
N VAL A 22 16.17 -11.05 6.92
CA VAL A 22 15.72 -10.93 5.54
C VAL A 22 16.05 -9.53 5.03
N ARG A 23 16.63 -9.45 3.83
CA ARG A 23 16.86 -8.19 3.12
C ARG A 23 15.94 -8.13 1.90
N PHE A 24 15.02 -7.17 1.92
CA PHE A 24 14.14 -6.87 0.79
C PHE A 24 14.53 -5.48 0.24
N ILE A 25 14.88 -5.41 -1.04
CA ILE A 25 15.30 -4.16 -1.70
C ILE A 25 14.34 -3.91 -2.85
N PHE A 26 13.72 -2.73 -2.85
CA PHE A 26 12.88 -2.24 -3.92
C PHE A 26 13.19 -0.76 -4.14
N GLU A 27 13.56 -0.39 -5.36
CA GLU A 27 14.11 0.92 -5.73
C GLU A 27 13.24 1.60 -6.79
N PRO A 28 12.06 2.11 -6.41
CA PRO A 28 11.19 2.79 -7.36
C PRO A 28 11.79 4.15 -7.77
N ASP A 29 11.45 4.60 -8.98
CA ASP A 29 11.75 5.97 -9.43
C ASP A 29 11.16 6.99 -8.45
N ARG A 30 11.91 8.04 -8.11
CA ARG A 30 11.47 9.12 -7.19
C ARG A 30 10.20 9.83 -7.63
N THR A 31 9.87 9.84 -8.92
CA THR A 31 8.65 10.48 -9.42
C THR A 31 7.46 9.53 -9.47
N SER A 32 7.68 8.22 -9.30
CA SER A 32 6.59 7.25 -9.23
C SER A 32 5.82 7.39 -7.90
N PRO A 33 4.55 6.95 -7.82
CA PRO A 33 3.81 6.94 -6.57
C PRO A 33 4.58 6.28 -5.42
N ASN A 34 5.17 5.11 -5.66
CA ASN A 34 5.99 4.40 -4.67
C ASN A 34 7.24 5.20 -4.26
N GLY A 35 7.91 5.86 -5.20
CA GLY A 35 9.09 6.68 -4.90
C GLY A 35 8.77 7.91 -4.08
N ILE A 36 7.67 8.62 -4.41
CA ILE A 36 7.21 9.78 -3.65
C ILE A 36 6.85 9.35 -2.22
N THR A 37 6.07 8.29 -2.06
CA THR A 37 5.64 7.78 -0.75
C THR A 37 6.83 7.33 0.11
N TYR A 38 7.73 6.51 -0.43
CA TYR A 38 8.88 6.04 0.34
C TYR A 38 9.89 7.14 0.64
N PHE A 39 10.10 8.09 -0.27
CA PHE A 39 10.95 9.25 -0.01
C PHE A 39 10.40 10.05 1.18
N TRP A 40 9.10 10.38 1.16
CA TRP A 40 8.45 11.09 2.26
C TRP A 40 8.51 10.29 3.57
N LEU A 41 8.24 8.98 3.55
CA LEU A 41 8.33 8.15 4.75
C LEU A 41 9.75 8.16 5.33
N ILE A 42 10.78 8.01 4.50
CA ILE A 42 12.18 7.91 4.96
C ILE A 42 12.70 9.24 5.51
N HIS A 43 12.33 10.36 4.89
CA HIS A 43 12.95 11.66 5.18
C HIS A 43 12.10 12.57 6.05
N ASP A 44 10.78 12.50 5.94
CA ASP A 44 9.86 13.48 6.53
C ASP A 44 8.99 12.89 7.64
N THR A 45 9.14 11.59 7.95
CA THR A 45 8.39 10.94 9.03
C THR A 45 9.29 10.22 10.03
N TYR A 46 8.93 10.33 11.30
CA TYR A 46 9.54 9.51 12.34
C TYR A 46 9.16 8.03 12.14
N ASN A 47 10.17 7.15 12.15
CA ASN A 47 10.03 5.69 11.96
C ASN A 47 9.30 5.29 10.67
N GLY A 48 9.53 6.00 9.56
CA GLY A 48 8.83 5.74 8.30
C GLY A 48 9.07 4.36 7.70
N LYS A 49 10.25 3.76 7.93
CA LYS A 49 10.54 2.38 7.50
C LYS A 49 9.68 1.37 8.25
N GLU A 50 9.56 1.54 9.56
CA GLU A 50 8.69 0.71 10.40
C GLU A 50 7.21 0.91 10.02
N LYS A 51 6.79 2.13 9.68
CA LYS A 51 5.44 2.41 9.19
C LYS A 51 5.17 1.70 7.85
N ALA A 52 6.07 1.80 6.88
CA ALA A 52 5.95 1.12 5.60
C ALA A 52 5.86 -0.41 5.77
N ALA A 53 6.74 -0.98 6.60
CA ALA A 53 6.73 -2.40 6.91
C ALA A 53 5.44 -2.81 7.63
N THR A 54 4.94 -1.98 8.56
CA THR A 54 3.70 -2.23 9.30
C THR A 54 2.48 -2.22 8.40
N ALA A 55 2.38 -1.25 7.49
CA ALA A 55 1.30 -1.15 6.51
C ALA A 55 1.30 -2.35 5.56
N THR A 56 2.48 -2.70 5.01
CA THR A 56 2.63 -3.88 4.14
C THR A 56 2.25 -5.16 4.89
N ARG A 57 2.72 -5.30 6.13
CA ARG A 57 2.45 -6.48 6.96
C ARG A 57 0.97 -6.61 7.29
N ALA A 58 0.27 -5.50 7.54
CA ALA A 58 -1.14 -5.54 7.94
C ALA A 58 -2.00 -6.31 6.93
N PHE A 59 -1.72 -6.22 5.63
CA PHE A 59 -2.47 -6.97 4.63
C PHE A 59 -1.88 -8.37 4.37
N TRP A 60 -0.56 -8.47 4.20
CA TRP A 60 0.07 -9.70 3.68
C TRP A 60 0.36 -10.78 4.72
N LEU A 61 0.39 -10.43 6.02
CA LEU A 61 0.81 -11.35 7.08
C LEU A 61 -0.03 -12.62 7.19
N PRO A 62 -1.39 -12.59 7.14
CA PRO A 62 -2.20 -13.80 7.20
C PRO A 62 -1.89 -14.78 6.06
N PHE A 63 -1.65 -14.26 4.84
CA PHE A 63 -1.30 -15.08 3.68
C PHE A 63 0.08 -15.70 3.82
N ALA A 64 1.08 -14.92 4.27
CA ALA A 64 2.42 -15.42 4.52
C ALA A 64 2.42 -16.54 5.58
N TYR A 65 1.64 -16.38 6.65
CA TYR A 65 1.54 -17.38 7.72
C TYR A 65 0.81 -18.63 7.24
N ARG A 66 -0.25 -18.48 6.44
CA ARG A 66 -0.94 -19.60 5.79
C ARG A 66 -0.01 -20.39 4.88
N HIS A 67 0.81 -19.71 4.08
CA HIS A 67 1.78 -20.36 3.18
C HIS A 67 2.85 -21.13 3.95
N SER A 68 3.23 -20.67 5.15
CA SER A 68 4.25 -21.33 5.97
C SER A 68 3.83 -22.71 6.50
N GLY A 69 2.52 -23.01 6.57
CA GLY A 69 1.98 -24.28 7.07
C GLY A 69 2.13 -24.51 8.58
N ASN A 70 2.63 -23.53 9.34
CA ASN A 70 2.95 -23.67 10.76
C ASN A 70 1.84 -23.23 11.73
N TYR A 71 0.70 -22.77 11.20
CA TYR A 71 -0.40 -22.18 11.98
C TYR A 71 -1.71 -22.93 11.72
N SER A 72 -2.52 -23.07 12.76
CA SER A 72 -3.86 -23.64 12.65
C SER A 72 -4.83 -22.68 11.95
N GLU A 73 -5.90 -23.23 11.39
CA GLU A 73 -6.95 -22.44 10.73
C GLU A 73 -7.60 -21.41 11.68
N ALA A 74 -7.73 -21.73 12.96
CA ALA A 74 -8.27 -20.81 13.96
C ALA A 74 -7.33 -19.62 14.21
N GLU A 75 -6.02 -19.87 14.33
CA GLU A 75 -5.01 -18.81 14.48
C GLU A 75 -4.94 -17.92 13.24
N LEU A 76 -5.04 -18.50 12.04
CA LEU A 76 -5.05 -17.75 10.79
C LEU A 76 -6.27 -16.83 10.66
N ARG A 77 -7.45 -17.28 11.13
CA ARG A 77 -8.66 -16.44 11.15
C ARG A 77 -8.55 -15.29 12.13
N ASP A 78 -8.06 -15.56 13.34
CA ASP A 78 -7.83 -14.51 14.33
C ASP A 78 -6.82 -13.47 13.81
N LEU A 79 -5.73 -13.93 13.19
CA LEU A 79 -4.73 -13.06 12.57
C LEU A 79 -5.31 -12.22 11.43
N ALA A 80 -6.17 -12.80 10.60
CA ALA A 80 -6.87 -12.07 9.54
C ALA A 80 -7.85 -11.02 10.12
N GLN A 81 -8.56 -11.34 11.19
CA GLN A 81 -9.45 -10.39 11.86
C GLN A 81 -8.69 -9.20 12.44
N GLN A 82 -7.56 -9.45 13.10
CA GLN A 82 -6.68 -8.39 13.62
C GLN A 82 -6.13 -7.50 12.49
N SER A 83 -5.77 -8.13 11.38
CA SER A 83 -5.30 -7.45 10.16
C SER A 83 -6.36 -6.50 9.60
N ILE A 84 -7.62 -6.94 9.55
CA ILE A 84 -8.76 -6.10 9.12
C ILE A 84 -8.91 -4.88 10.02
N TRP A 85 -8.97 -5.06 11.35
CA TRP A 85 -9.12 -3.92 12.28
C TRP A 85 -7.99 -2.90 12.14
N GLN A 86 -6.76 -3.37 11.93
CA GLN A 86 -5.63 -2.48 11.72
C GLN A 86 -5.77 -1.66 10.43
N MET A 87 -6.22 -2.29 9.34
CA MET A 87 -6.44 -1.59 8.08
C MET A 87 -7.62 -0.62 8.14
N GLU A 88 -8.72 -1.01 8.81
CA GLU A 88 -9.87 -0.13 9.04
C GLU A 88 -9.47 1.13 9.81
N SER A 89 -8.60 1.01 10.82
CA SER A 89 -8.06 2.17 11.53
C SER A 89 -7.23 3.09 10.62
N GLN A 90 -6.42 2.54 9.71
CA GLN A 90 -5.66 3.34 8.74
C GLN A 90 -6.57 4.04 7.72
N ILE A 91 -7.59 3.33 7.22
CA ILE A 91 -8.61 3.89 6.32
C ILE A 91 -9.37 5.02 7.02
N GLN A 92 -9.74 4.83 8.28
CA GLN A 92 -10.44 5.84 9.05
C GLN A 92 -9.57 7.09 9.27
N HIS A 93 -8.28 6.91 9.55
CA HIS A 93 -7.36 8.05 9.65
C HIS A 93 -7.24 8.81 8.33
N LEU A 94 -7.14 8.11 7.19
CA LEU A 94 -7.16 8.76 5.87
C LEU A 94 -8.46 9.54 5.64
N ARG A 95 -9.60 8.99 6.06
CA ARG A 95 -10.88 9.69 5.95
C ARG A 95 -10.90 10.98 6.75
N GLU A 96 -10.40 10.94 7.98
CA GLU A 96 -10.37 12.11 8.86
C GLU A 96 -9.40 13.18 8.35
N GLU A 97 -8.17 12.78 7.99
CA GLU A 97 -7.12 13.71 7.56
C GLU A 97 -7.48 14.44 6.25
N PHE A 98 -8.20 13.76 5.35
CA PHE A 98 -8.60 14.30 4.06
C PHE A 98 -10.09 14.67 3.98
N GLU A 99 -10.78 14.71 5.13
CA GLU A 99 -12.21 15.05 5.24
C GLU A 99 -13.12 14.24 4.29
N LEU A 100 -12.75 12.98 4.04
CA LEU A 100 -13.50 12.07 3.19
C LEU A 100 -14.67 11.49 3.99
N GLY A 101 -15.89 11.73 3.53
CA GLY A 101 -17.09 11.11 4.11
C GLY A 101 -17.05 9.57 4.03
N LEU A 102 -17.97 8.92 4.75
CA LEU A 102 -18.11 7.45 4.70
C LEU A 102 -18.60 6.92 3.33
N ALA A 103 -19.09 7.82 2.47
CA ALA A 103 -19.61 7.45 1.16
C ALA A 103 -18.47 7.16 0.19
N ARG A 104 -18.35 5.89 -0.23
CA ARG A 104 -17.82 5.58 -1.55
C ARG A 104 -18.71 6.35 -2.55
N PRO A 105 -18.19 7.19 -3.44
CA PRO A 105 -19.02 7.72 -4.51
C PRO A 105 -19.50 6.53 -5.33
N ASP A 106 -20.77 6.15 -5.13
CA ASP A 106 -21.43 5.17 -5.97
C ASP A 106 -21.28 5.65 -7.40
N THR A 107 -20.68 4.80 -8.22
CA THR A 107 -20.31 5.09 -9.61
C THR A 107 -21.56 5.01 -10.50
N THR A 108 -22.58 5.82 -10.17
CA THR A 108 -23.89 5.81 -10.83
C THR A 108 -24.24 7.11 -11.54
N GLU A 109 -23.33 8.09 -11.61
CA GLU A 109 -23.57 9.36 -12.34
C GLU A 109 -22.67 9.54 -13.56
N LEU A 110 -22.44 8.47 -14.33
CA LEU A 110 -21.78 8.55 -15.64
C LEU A 110 -22.49 7.69 -16.69
N VAL A 111 -23.82 7.62 -16.66
CA VAL A 111 -24.63 7.21 -17.83
C VAL A 111 -25.89 8.06 -17.90
N GLY A 112 -25.97 8.93 -18.91
CA GLY A 112 -27.25 9.49 -19.37
C GLY A 112 -27.31 11.02 -19.42
N ALA A 113 -26.72 11.60 -20.46
CA ALA A 113 -27.21 12.89 -20.96
C ALA A 113 -28.64 12.68 -21.51
N THR A 114 -29.60 13.51 -21.09
CA THR A 114 -30.58 14.11 -22.02
C THR A 114 -31.24 15.33 -21.38
N GLU A 115 -31.15 16.41 -22.13
CA GLU A 115 -31.73 17.76 -22.02
C GLU A 115 -33.17 17.82 -21.46
N ALA A 116 -33.41 18.81 -20.59
CA ALA A 116 -34.60 19.67 -20.68
C ALA A 116 -34.33 21.01 -19.99
N GLU A 117 -34.45 22.07 -20.78
CA GLU A 117 -34.32 23.48 -20.43
C GLU A 117 -35.25 23.91 -19.28
N ASN A 118 -34.79 24.83 -18.41
CA ASN A 118 -35.38 26.18 -18.37
C ASN A 118 -34.63 27.18 -17.46
N LEU A 119 -34.50 28.38 -18.04
CA LEU A 119 -33.94 29.65 -17.58
C LEU A 119 -34.10 30.05 -16.10
N LYS A 120 -33.05 30.65 -15.51
CA LYS A 120 -32.98 32.10 -15.22
C LYS A 120 -31.61 32.56 -14.67
N THR A 121 -30.95 33.39 -15.49
CA THR A 121 -30.21 34.63 -15.21
C THR A 121 -29.85 34.99 -13.74
N GLU A 122 -28.57 35.18 -13.42
CA GLU A 122 -27.87 36.49 -13.32
C GLU A 122 -26.44 36.36 -12.71
N THR A 123 -25.48 36.95 -13.45
CA THR A 123 -24.27 37.71 -13.05
C THR A 123 -23.66 37.52 -11.64
N ILE A 124 -22.36 37.20 -11.56
CA ILE A 124 -21.29 38.09 -11.01
C ILE A 124 -19.89 37.46 -11.16
N SER A 125 -18.99 38.34 -11.58
CA SER A 125 -17.53 38.28 -11.73
C SER A 125 -16.75 37.65 -10.57
N GLY A 126 -15.72 36.85 -10.86
CA GLY A 126 -14.74 36.40 -9.86
C GLY A 126 -13.76 35.35 -10.38
N SER A 127 -12.56 35.80 -10.74
CA SER A 127 -11.41 35.00 -11.18
C SER A 127 -10.94 33.99 -10.13
N SER A 128 -10.74 32.72 -10.50
CA SER A 128 -9.66 31.87 -9.96
C SER A 128 -9.49 30.62 -10.82
N LEU A 129 -8.39 30.57 -11.58
CA LEU A 129 -7.91 29.37 -12.28
C LEU A 129 -7.39 28.37 -11.24
N VAL A 130 -8.23 27.41 -10.85
CA VAL A 130 -7.76 26.18 -10.20
C VAL A 130 -7.82 25.09 -11.26
N GLN A 131 -6.66 24.67 -11.75
CA GLN A 131 -6.57 23.49 -12.61
C GLN A 131 -6.91 22.25 -11.78
N PRO A 132 -7.81 21.36 -12.24
CA PRO A 132 -8.03 20.09 -11.58
C PRO A 132 -6.81 19.19 -11.79
N VAL A 133 -6.16 18.80 -10.69
CA VAL A 133 -5.19 17.69 -10.71
C VAL A 133 -5.96 16.43 -11.10
N THR A 134 -5.71 15.97 -12.32
CA THR A 134 -6.29 14.73 -12.84
C THR A 134 -5.53 13.57 -12.21
N VAL A 135 -6.01 13.07 -11.06
CA VAL A 135 -5.55 11.78 -10.55
C VAL A 135 -6.13 10.72 -11.47
N ALA A 136 -5.26 9.96 -12.13
CA ALA A 136 -5.66 8.85 -12.97
C ALA A 136 -6.62 7.92 -12.20
N ALA A 137 -7.70 7.51 -12.87
CA ALA A 137 -8.78 6.75 -12.27
C ALA A 137 -8.24 5.46 -11.62
N ALA A 138 -8.75 5.15 -10.42
CA ALA A 138 -8.39 4.01 -9.58
C ALA A 138 -8.68 2.61 -10.18
N ALA A 139 -8.95 2.52 -11.48
CA ALA A 139 -9.27 1.27 -12.16
C ALA A 139 -8.04 0.36 -12.32
N ASP A 140 -6.83 0.92 -12.44
CA ASP A 140 -5.61 0.13 -12.68
C ASP A 140 -5.00 -0.52 -11.42
N LEU A 141 -5.45 -0.17 -10.21
CA LEU A 141 -4.83 -0.69 -8.98
C LEU A 141 -5.38 -2.06 -8.54
N LEU A 142 -6.49 -2.53 -9.10
CA LEU A 142 -7.11 -3.80 -8.69
C LEU A 142 -6.79 -4.99 -9.60
N ASP A 143 -6.50 -4.75 -10.88
CA ASP A 143 -6.14 -5.82 -11.83
C ASP A 143 -4.73 -6.40 -11.58
N GLU A 144 -3.85 -5.67 -10.87
CA GLU A 144 -2.50 -6.15 -10.55
C GLU A 144 -2.48 -7.22 -9.43
N PHE A 145 -3.56 -7.36 -8.66
CA PHE A 145 -3.60 -8.30 -7.53
C PHE A 145 -4.20 -9.68 -7.88
N THR A 146 -4.76 -9.86 -9.07
CA THR A 146 -5.40 -11.13 -9.46
C THR A 146 -4.51 -12.07 -10.29
N ASP A 147 -3.37 -11.60 -10.79
CA ASP A 147 -2.55 -12.36 -11.75
C ASP A 147 -1.44 -13.25 -11.12
N ALA A 148 -1.42 -13.40 -9.78
CA ALA A 148 -0.34 -14.15 -9.10
C ALA A 148 -0.81 -15.15 -8.02
N LEU A 149 -1.93 -15.86 -8.25
CA LEU A 149 -2.34 -17.02 -7.44
C LEU A 149 -2.42 -18.30 -8.26
#